data_AF-A0A2S5A2R2-F1
#
_entry.id   AF-A0A2S5A2R2-F1
#
_cell.length_a   1.000
_cell.length_b   1.000
_cell.length_c   1.000
_cell.angle_alpha   90.00
_cell.angle_beta   90.00
_cell.angle_gamma   90.00
#
_symmetry.space_group_name_H-M   'P 1'
#
loop_
_entity.id
_entity.type
_entity.pdbx_description
1 polymer ?
#
loop_
_entity_poly.entity_id
_entity_poly.type
_entity_poly.pdbx_seq_one_letter_code
_entity_poly.pdbx_strand_id
1 'polypeptide(L)'
;MEEHIVKILHTEYVTHDVKRFRFEKPIGYQFEPGQATEVAINTEGWKEERRPFTFTSLNQWDYLEFTIKIYNDHNGVTHELGKLNAGGELIIHDVWGTINYKGPGVFIAGGAGVTPFIAIIRDLDQKGQLPGNSLIFSNKTQADVILDKEFTELLGADFHKVFTRETVMGFKEHYIDELYLKETIKNFDQHFYVCGPEKFMTNICQMLESLGAKTEALVFEK
;
A
#
# COMPACT_ATOMS: atom_id res chain seq x y z
N MET A 1 -24.15 -9.29 2.89
CA MET A 1 -23.07 -8.36 2.54
C MET A 1 -23.70 -7.34 1.64
N GLU A 2 -23.59 -6.06 2.01
CA GLU A 2 -24.09 -4.99 1.16
C GLU A 2 -23.19 -4.91 -0.08
N GLU A 3 -23.77 -4.63 -1.24
CA GLU A 3 -23.01 -4.41 -2.47
C GLU A 3 -23.33 -3.01 -3.00
N HIS A 4 -22.30 -2.30 -3.42
CA HIS A 4 -22.44 -0.99 -4.02
C HIS A 4 -21.79 -1.00 -5.40
N ILE A 5 -22.58 -0.65 -6.41
CA ILE A 5 -22.06 -0.35 -7.74
C ILE A 5 -21.58 1.11 -7.69
N VAL A 6 -20.31 1.33 -8.01
CA VAL A 6 -19.68 2.65 -7.98
C VAL A 6 -19.02 2.94 -9.31
N LYS A 7 -19.22 4.17 -9.81
CA LYS A 7 -18.63 4.62 -11.06
C LYS A 7 -17.22 5.14 -10.84
N ILE A 8 -16.31 4.79 -11.74
CA ILE A 8 -14.97 5.36 -11.83
C ILE A 8 -15.10 6.80 -12.32
N LEU A 9 -14.67 7.74 -11.48
CA LEU A 9 -14.67 9.17 -11.75
C LEU A 9 -13.42 9.58 -12.52
N HIS A 10 -12.28 9.02 -12.16
CA HIS A 10 -10.99 9.34 -12.76
C HIS A 10 -10.00 8.19 -12.62
N THR A 11 -9.08 8.09 -13.58
CA THR A 11 -7.95 7.17 -13.50
C THR A 11 -6.68 7.81 -14.03
N GLU A 12 -5.55 7.52 -13.40
CA GLU A 12 -4.23 7.94 -13.86
C GLU A 12 -3.19 6.86 -13.55
N TYR A 13 -2.15 6.75 -14.37
CA TYR A 13 -0.98 5.93 -14.05
C TYR A 13 -0.03 6.75 -13.15
N VAL A 14 0.25 6.23 -11.95
CA VAL A 14 1.17 6.86 -10.99
C VAL A 14 2.60 6.30 -11.09
N THR A 15 2.74 5.11 -11.68
CA THR A 15 4.00 4.56 -12.20
C THR A 15 3.71 3.92 -13.56
N HIS A 16 4.71 3.29 -14.18
CA HIS A 16 4.53 2.59 -15.45
C HIS A 16 3.54 1.40 -15.38
N ASP A 17 3.33 0.81 -14.19
CA ASP A 17 2.44 -0.35 -14.01
C ASP A 17 1.48 -0.22 -12.82
N VAL A 18 1.36 0.96 -12.22
CA VAL A 18 0.41 1.21 -11.11
C VAL A 18 -0.57 2.29 -11.53
N LYS A 19 -1.86 1.95 -11.46
CA LYS A 19 -2.97 2.82 -11.84
C LYS A 19 -3.76 3.21 -10.59
N ARG A 20 -4.00 4.50 -10.43
CA ARG A 20 -4.88 5.08 -9.42
C ARG A 20 -6.29 5.17 -9.99
N PHE A 21 -7.27 4.79 -9.18
CA PHE A 21 -8.69 4.87 -9.49
C PHE A 21 -9.36 5.72 -8.43
N ARG A 22 -10.07 6.77 -8.85
CA ARG A 22 -11.02 7.51 -8.02
C ARG A 22 -12.41 7.13 -8.44
N PHE A 23 -13.27 6.80 -7.49
CA PHE A 23 -14.62 6.32 -7.75
C PHE A 23 -15.61 6.88 -6.74
N GLU A 24 -16.89 6.79 -7.09
CA GLU A 24 -17.98 7.29 -6.24
C GLU A 24 -17.90 6.69 -4.83
N LYS A 25 -18.20 7.52 -3.85
CA LYS A 25 -18.31 7.12 -2.45
C LYS A 25 -19.78 6.95 -2.08
N PRO A 26 -20.25 5.73 -1.75
CA PRO A 26 -21.62 5.54 -1.29
C PRO A 26 -21.88 6.32 0.01
N ILE A 27 -23.09 6.83 0.16
CA ILE A 27 -23.48 7.61 1.35
C ILE A 27 -23.33 6.74 2.59
N GLY A 28 -22.61 7.25 3.59
CA GLY A 28 -22.39 6.53 4.85
C GLY A 28 -21.31 5.44 4.79
N TYR A 29 -20.67 5.22 3.63
CA TYR A 29 -19.58 4.26 3.50
C TYR A 29 -18.32 4.77 4.21
N GLN A 30 -17.90 4.09 5.27
CA GLN A 30 -16.78 4.47 6.14
C GLN A 30 -15.81 3.30 6.30
N PHE A 31 -14.52 3.60 6.39
CA PHE A 31 -13.46 2.62 6.61
C PHE A 31 -12.40 3.21 7.54
N GLU A 32 -11.64 2.40 8.26
CA GLU A 32 -10.43 2.87 8.94
C GLU A 32 -9.23 2.83 8.00
N PRO A 33 -8.33 3.84 8.01
CA PRO A 33 -7.11 3.79 7.22
C PRO A 33 -6.33 2.49 7.43
N GLY A 34 -6.03 1.80 6.33
CA GLY A 34 -5.44 0.45 6.33
C GLY A 34 -6.44 -0.68 6.08
N GLN A 35 -7.75 -0.41 6.09
CA GLN A 35 -8.78 -1.37 5.69
C GLN A 35 -8.99 -1.42 4.17
N ALA A 36 -9.58 -2.53 3.73
CA ALA A 36 -9.85 -2.91 2.36
C ALA A 36 -11.33 -3.25 2.14
N THR A 37 -11.68 -3.49 0.89
CA THR A 37 -12.94 -4.13 0.49
C THR A 37 -12.64 -5.17 -0.57
N GLU A 38 -13.52 -6.15 -0.71
CA GLU A 38 -13.58 -6.92 -1.95
C GLU A 38 -14.06 -6.01 -3.09
N VAL A 39 -13.45 -6.13 -4.25
CA VAL A 39 -13.81 -5.42 -5.47
C VAL A 39 -13.96 -6.40 -6.61
N ALA A 40 -15.02 -6.25 -7.38
CA ALA A 40 -15.21 -6.88 -8.67
C ALA A 40 -15.45 -5.83 -9.77
N ILE A 41 -15.25 -6.21 -11.03
CA ILE A 41 -15.56 -5.33 -12.16
C ILE A 41 -17.01 -5.59 -12.56
N ASN A 42 -17.83 -4.54 -12.68
CA ASN A 42 -19.23 -4.68 -13.09
C ASN A 42 -19.35 -4.91 -14.61
N THR A 43 -18.75 -5.98 -15.11
CA THR A 43 -18.81 -6.41 -16.51
C THR A 43 -19.05 -7.92 -16.56
N GLU A 44 -19.74 -8.39 -17.59
CA GLU A 44 -20.01 -9.82 -17.77
C GLU A 44 -18.71 -10.64 -17.73
N GLY A 45 -18.73 -11.74 -16.96
CA GLY A 45 -17.56 -12.59 -16.72
C GLY A 45 -16.65 -12.16 -15.56
N TRP A 46 -16.79 -10.95 -15.01
CA TRP A 46 -15.90 -10.43 -13.95
C TRP A 46 -16.58 -10.08 -12.63
N LYS A 47 -17.92 -10.15 -12.56
CA LYS A 47 -18.68 -9.78 -11.36
C LYS A 47 -18.41 -10.69 -10.15
N GLU A 48 -18.09 -11.96 -10.40
CA GLU A 48 -17.77 -12.93 -9.35
C GLU A 48 -16.27 -13.01 -9.05
N GLU A 49 -15.42 -12.37 -9.86
CA GLU A 49 -13.97 -12.37 -9.68
C GLU A 49 -13.54 -11.27 -8.72
N ARG A 50 -13.72 -11.54 -7.43
CA ARG A 50 -13.44 -10.58 -6.36
C ARG A 50 -11.98 -10.60 -5.95
N ARG A 51 -11.40 -9.41 -5.73
CA ARG A 51 -10.07 -9.27 -5.12
C ARG A 51 -10.07 -8.17 -4.05
N PRO A 52 -9.30 -8.34 -2.96
CA PRO A 52 -9.10 -7.28 -1.99
C PRO A 52 -8.36 -6.09 -2.60
N PHE A 53 -8.82 -4.88 -2.29
CA PHE A 53 -8.02 -3.66 -2.44
C PHE A 53 -8.18 -2.75 -1.23
N THR A 54 -7.04 -2.30 -0.72
CA THR A 54 -6.97 -1.38 0.42
C THR A 54 -7.28 0.04 -0.01
N PHE A 55 -8.09 0.74 0.76
CA PHE A 55 -8.39 2.14 0.50
C PHE A 55 -7.13 2.99 0.65
N THR A 56 -6.94 3.89 -0.31
CA THR A 56 -5.84 4.86 -0.31
C THR A 56 -6.34 6.29 -0.10
N SER A 57 -7.66 6.51 -0.16
CA SER A 57 -8.33 7.76 0.20
C SER A 57 -8.49 7.94 1.71
N LEU A 58 -8.97 9.12 2.13
CA LEU A 58 -9.42 9.39 3.50
C LEU A 58 -10.95 9.55 3.57
N ASN A 59 -11.55 9.32 4.75
CA ASN A 59 -13.01 9.33 4.89
C ASN A 59 -13.67 10.68 4.62
N GLN A 60 -12.98 11.79 4.84
CA GLN A 60 -13.50 13.13 4.60
C GLN A 60 -13.45 13.53 3.11
N TRP A 61 -12.88 12.70 2.23
CA TRP A 61 -12.90 12.96 0.80
C TRP A 61 -14.27 12.56 0.21
N ASP A 62 -14.68 13.28 -0.84
CA ASP A 62 -15.94 13.04 -1.55
C ASP A 62 -15.92 11.81 -2.46
N TYR A 63 -14.77 11.15 -2.58
CA TYR A 63 -14.54 9.97 -3.41
C TYR A 63 -13.71 8.93 -2.65
N LEU A 64 -13.83 7.68 -3.08
CA LEU A 64 -12.95 6.60 -2.68
C LEU A 64 -11.79 6.48 -3.67
N GLU A 65 -10.63 6.01 -3.20
CA GLU A 65 -9.43 5.87 -4.03
C GLU A 65 -8.74 4.52 -3.81
N PHE A 66 -8.38 3.85 -4.89
CA PHE A 66 -7.45 2.71 -4.90
C PHE A 66 -6.20 3.05 -5.72
N THR A 67 -5.06 2.55 -5.27
CA THR A 67 -3.79 2.56 -6.02
C THR A 67 -3.41 1.10 -6.29
N ILE A 68 -3.51 0.67 -7.55
CA ILE A 68 -3.49 -0.75 -7.91
C ILE A 68 -2.37 -1.04 -8.91
N LYS A 69 -1.52 -2.01 -8.60
CA LYS A 69 -0.54 -2.55 -9.55
C LYS A 69 -1.24 -3.43 -10.59
N ILE A 70 -1.00 -3.14 -11.86
CA ILE A 70 -1.58 -3.80 -13.02
C ILE A 70 -0.63 -4.89 -13.50
N TYR A 71 -1.06 -6.14 -13.39
CA TYR A 71 -0.30 -7.29 -13.87
C TYR A 71 -0.79 -7.68 -15.26
N ASN A 72 0.07 -7.53 -16.27
CA ASN A 72 -0.25 -7.82 -17.68
C ASN A 72 0.30 -9.17 -18.16
N ASP A 73 0.94 -9.94 -17.28
CA ASP A 73 1.54 -11.24 -17.57
C ASP A 73 0.53 -12.40 -17.55
N HIS A 74 -0.69 -12.15 -17.06
CA HIS A 74 -1.79 -13.10 -17.07
C HIS A 74 -3.15 -12.39 -17.20
N ASN A 75 -4.16 -13.12 -17.68
CA ASN A 75 -5.54 -12.63 -17.66
C ASN A 75 -6.08 -12.74 -16.22
N GLY A 76 -6.27 -11.61 -15.56
CA GLY A 76 -6.76 -11.53 -14.19
C GLY A 76 -7.42 -10.19 -13.89
N VAL A 77 -7.98 -10.06 -12.69
CA VAL A 77 -8.77 -8.87 -12.28
C VAL A 77 -7.99 -7.57 -12.45
N THR A 78 -6.72 -7.55 -12.06
CA THR A 78 -5.87 -6.35 -12.19
C THR A 78 -5.56 -6.02 -13.65
N HIS A 79 -5.36 -7.01 -14.52
CA HIS A 79 -5.21 -6.80 -15.96
C HIS A 79 -6.43 -6.09 -16.54
N GLU A 80 -7.64 -6.55 -16.21
CA GLU A 80 -8.87 -5.94 -16.68
C GLU A 80 -9.14 -4.57 -16.08
N LEU A 81 -8.85 -4.37 -14.79
CA LEU A 81 -8.90 -3.05 -14.15
C LEU A 81 -8.02 -2.04 -14.91
N GLY A 82 -6.85 -2.48 -15.40
CA GLY A 82 -5.96 -1.65 -16.21
C GLY A 82 -6.61 -1.07 -17.47
N LYS A 83 -7.60 -1.77 -18.04
CA LYS A 83 -8.34 -1.36 -19.24
C LYS A 83 -9.45 -0.35 -18.94
N LEU A 84 -9.94 -0.28 -17.70
CA LEU A 84 -11.02 0.62 -17.31
C LEU A 84 -10.53 2.06 -17.19
N ASN A 85 -11.37 3.01 -17.57
CA ASN A 85 -11.14 4.45 -17.41
C ASN A 85 -12.38 5.08 -16.75
N ALA A 86 -12.42 6.42 -16.69
CA ALA A 86 -13.60 7.13 -16.23
C ALA A 86 -14.86 6.64 -16.95
N GLY A 87 -15.92 6.40 -16.18
CA GLY A 87 -17.16 5.82 -16.68
C GLY A 87 -17.32 4.31 -16.48
N GLY A 88 -16.23 3.57 -16.25
CA GLY A 88 -16.30 2.16 -15.86
C GLY A 88 -16.94 1.99 -14.48
N GLU A 89 -17.38 0.78 -14.16
CA GLU A 89 -18.10 0.48 -12.93
C GLU A 89 -17.42 -0.65 -12.15
N LEU A 90 -17.31 -0.46 -10.85
CA LEU A 90 -16.83 -1.45 -9.89
C LEU A 90 -17.97 -1.85 -8.96
N ILE A 91 -17.90 -3.06 -8.44
CA ILE A 91 -18.74 -3.54 -7.34
C ILE A 91 -17.84 -3.58 -6.11
N ILE A 92 -18.20 -2.84 -5.06
CA ILE A 92 -17.53 -2.89 -3.76
C ILE A 92 -18.46 -3.49 -2.71
N HIS A 93 -17.88 -4.12 -1.70
CA HIS A 93 -18.59 -4.85 -0.65
C HIS A 93 -18.36 -4.21 0.73
N ASP A 94 -18.71 -4.94 1.78
CA ASP A 94 -18.43 -4.53 3.15
C ASP A 94 -16.92 -4.38 3.38
N VAL A 95 -16.56 -3.39 4.19
CA VAL A 95 -15.17 -3.11 4.56
C VAL A 95 -14.64 -4.22 5.47
N TRP A 96 -13.41 -4.65 5.20
CA TRP A 96 -12.69 -5.64 6.00
C TRP A 96 -11.18 -5.37 5.97
N GLY A 97 -10.37 -6.20 6.62
CA GLY A 97 -8.90 -6.06 6.62
C GLY A 97 -8.37 -5.59 7.98
N THR A 98 -7.05 -5.69 8.15
CA THR A 98 -6.45 -5.76 9.48
C THR A 98 -5.22 -4.90 9.71
N ILE A 99 -4.70 -4.14 8.72
CA ILE A 99 -3.60 -3.21 9.03
C ILE A 99 -4.17 -2.04 9.84
N ASN A 100 -4.23 -2.26 11.15
CA ASN A 100 -4.67 -1.29 12.12
C ASN A 100 -3.42 -0.59 12.66
N TYR A 101 -3.38 0.72 12.50
CA TYR A 101 -2.36 1.54 13.12
C TYR A 101 -2.48 1.46 14.65
N LYS A 102 -1.39 1.12 15.32
CA LYS A 102 -1.31 0.91 16.79
C LYS A 102 -0.46 1.97 17.51
N GLY A 103 0.20 2.86 16.77
CA GLY A 103 1.05 3.91 17.30
C GLY A 103 2.29 4.12 16.43
N PRO A 104 3.15 5.10 16.78
CA PRO A 104 4.35 5.41 16.03
C PRO A 104 5.23 4.19 15.78
N GLY A 105 5.79 4.09 14.58
CA GLY A 105 6.59 2.93 14.20
C GLY A 105 7.13 2.98 12.78
N VAL A 106 7.71 1.86 12.35
CA VAL A 106 8.35 1.72 11.04
C VAL A 106 7.44 0.93 10.11
N PHE A 107 7.01 1.56 9.02
CA PHE A 107 6.36 0.92 7.90
C PHE A 107 7.42 0.31 6.98
N ILE A 108 7.28 -0.97 6.61
CA ILE A 108 8.19 -1.68 5.73
C ILE A 108 7.38 -2.31 4.59
N ALA A 109 7.53 -1.74 3.39
CA ALA A 109 6.75 -2.12 2.23
C ALA A 109 7.61 -2.77 1.13
N GLY A 110 7.05 -3.77 0.46
CA GLY A 110 7.59 -4.34 -0.78
C GLY A 110 6.64 -4.12 -1.96
N GLY A 111 7.05 -3.30 -2.94
CA GLY A 111 6.26 -2.98 -4.14
C GLY A 111 4.83 -2.51 -3.83
N ALA A 112 3.82 -3.22 -4.35
CA ALA A 112 2.41 -2.87 -4.10
C ALA A 112 1.98 -2.99 -2.63
N GLY A 113 2.78 -3.65 -1.76
CA GLY A 113 2.52 -3.71 -0.33
C GLY A 113 2.53 -2.36 0.40
N VAL A 114 2.89 -1.26 -0.27
CA VAL A 114 2.78 0.08 0.31
C VAL A 114 1.33 0.57 0.40
N THR A 115 0.39 -0.03 -0.36
CA THR A 115 -0.97 0.50 -0.51
C THR A 115 -1.75 0.66 0.79
N PRO A 116 -1.68 -0.25 1.79
CA PRO A 116 -2.36 -0.04 3.05
C PRO A 116 -1.82 1.14 3.85
N PHE A 117 -0.55 1.49 3.66
CA PHE A 117 0.12 2.55 4.41
C PHE A 117 -0.21 3.94 3.86
N ILE A 118 -0.68 4.04 2.61
CA ILE A 118 -0.99 5.33 1.98
C ILE A 118 -2.05 6.09 2.78
N ALA A 119 -3.21 5.46 3.06
CA ALA A 119 -4.27 6.11 3.82
C ALA A 119 -3.83 6.38 5.27
N ILE A 120 -3.07 5.47 5.89
CA ILE A 120 -2.57 5.65 7.26
C ILE A 120 -1.67 6.89 7.34
N ILE A 121 -0.66 6.99 6.47
CA ILE A 121 0.30 8.09 6.46
C ILE A 121 -0.39 9.43 6.15
N ARG A 122 -1.33 9.45 5.19
CA ARG A 122 -2.14 10.64 4.88
C ARG A 122 -2.98 11.09 6.08
N ASP A 123 -3.60 10.15 6.78
CA ASP A 123 -4.42 10.44 7.97
C ASP A 123 -3.57 10.96 9.13
N LEU A 124 -2.40 10.37 9.37
CA LEU A 124 -1.45 10.84 10.37
C LEU A 124 -0.95 12.25 10.09
N ASP A 125 -0.63 12.56 8.84
CA ASP A 125 -0.23 13.92 8.43
C ASP A 125 -1.34 14.94 8.72
N GLN A 126 -2.56 14.65 8.28
CA GLN A 126 -3.70 15.55 8.50
C GLN A 126 -3.99 15.80 9.99
N LYS A 127 -3.71 14.80 10.84
CA LYS A 127 -3.86 14.90 12.30
C LYS A 127 -2.64 15.52 13.01
N GLY A 128 -1.55 15.79 12.30
CA GLY A 128 -0.28 16.25 12.89
C GLY A 128 0.40 15.18 13.75
N GLN A 129 0.14 13.90 13.47
CA GLN A 129 0.61 12.71 14.21
C GLN A 129 1.66 11.92 13.43
N LEU A 130 2.15 12.45 12.33
CA LEU A 130 3.20 11.81 11.52
C LEU A 130 4.56 11.67 12.26
N PRO A 131 5.01 12.58 13.15
CA PRO A 131 6.29 12.42 13.84
C PRO A 131 6.42 11.09 14.59
N GLY A 132 7.59 10.45 14.46
CA GLY A 132 7.86 9.13 15.03
C GLY A 132 7.48 7.97 14.12
N ASN A 133 7.03 8.25 12.90
CA ASN A 133 6.80 7.25 11.86
C ASN A 133 7.85 7.36 10.74
N SER A 134 8.24 6.23 10.17
CA SER A 134 9.14 6.16 9.01
C SER A 134 8.70 5.08 8.04
N LEU A 135 9.06 5.22 6.76
CA LEU A 135 8.75 4.24 5.71
C LEU A 135 10.04 3.72 5.07
N ILE A 136 10.28 2.41 5.18
CA ILE A 136 11.29 1.69 4.40
C ILE A 136 10.58 1.01 3.23
N PHE A 137 10.88 1.44 2.00
CA PHE A 137 10.17 1.00 0.81
C PHE A 137 11.09 0.32 -0.21
N SER A 138 10.96 -1.00 -0.30
CA SER A 138 11.70 -1.84 -1.24
C SER A 138 11.02 -1.92 -2.60
N ASN A 139 11.77 -1.56 -3.64
CA ASN A 139 11.34 -1.48 -5.03
C ASN A 139 12.38 -2.13 -5.96
N LYS A 140 12.02 -2.37 -7.22
CA LYS A 140 12.99 -2.86 -8.21
C LYS A 140 13.91 -1.70 -8.61
N THR A 141 13.32 -0.59 -9.07
CA THR A 141 14.01 0.63 -9.50
C THR A 141 13.31 1.87 -8.95
N GLN A 142 13.92 3.03 -9.13
CA GLN A 142 13.34 4.33 -8.83
C GLN A 142 12.02 4.58 -9.60
N ALA A 143 11.86 4.01 -10.80
CA ALA A 143 10.63 4.12 -11.59
C ALA A 143 9.46 3.26 -11.06
N ASP A 144 9.72 2.37 -10.10
CA ASP A 144 8.71 1.55 -9.43
C ASP A 144 8.16 2.18 -8.15
N VAL A 145 8.74 3.28 -7.67
CA VAL A 145 8.37 3.89 -6.38
C VAL A 145 7.00 4.54 -6.49
N ILE A 146 5.99 3.84 -5.98
CA ILE A 146 4.61 4.30 -5.91
C ILE A 146 4.56 5.55 -5.01
N LEU A 147 4.08 6.67 -5.57
CA LEU A 147 3.89 7.94 -4.87
C LEU A 147 5.18 8.53 -4.25
N ASP A 148 6.33 8.34 -4.91
CA ASP A 148 7.65 8.84 -4.45
C ASP A 148 7.63 10.30 -3.99
N LYS A 149 7.06 11.19 -4.82
CA LYS A 149 6.99 12.62 -4.51
C LYS A 149 6.20 12.89 -3.24
N GLU A 150 5.05 12.25 -3.08
CA GLU A 150 4.16 12.44 -1.93
C GLU A 150 4.83 11.94 -0.64
N PHE A 151 5.40 10.74 -0.65
CA PHE A 151 6.10 10.23 0.53
C PHE A 151 7.36 11.05 0.87
N THR A 152 8.08 11.57 -0.14
CA THR A 152 9.22 12.46 0.08
C THR A 152 8.77 13.78 0.72
N GLU A 153 7.64 14.35 0.30
CA GLU A 153 7.08 15.58 0.88
C GLU A 153 6.60 15.36 2.33
N LEU A 154 5.96 14.23 2.62
CA LEU A 154 5.40 13.93 3.93
C LEU A 154 6.45 13.50 4.97
N LEU A 155 7.34 12.59 4.60
CA LEU A 155 8.27 11.94 5.54
C LEU A 155 9.70 12.46 5.45
N GLY A 156 10.09 13.11 4.34
CA GLY A 156 11.43 13.67 4.17
C GLY A 156 12.54 12.64 4.40
N ALA A 157 13.34 12.84 5.45
CA ALA A 157 14.45 11.96 5.81
C ALA A 157 14.01 10.59 6.35
N ASP A 158 12.76 10.47 6.82
CA ASP A 158 12.17 9.24 7.34
C ASP A 158 11.56 8.37 6.22
N PHE A 159 11.75 8.74 4.95
CA PHE A 159 11.43 7.92 3.78
C PHE A 159 12.68 7.27 3.19
N HIS A 160 12.88 6.00 3.50
CA HIS A 160 14.02 5.20 3.06
C HIS A 160 13.66 4.36 1.84
N LYS A 161 14.25 4.70 0.69
CA LYS A 161 14.06 3.96 -0.56
C LYS A 161 15.14 2.91 -0.72
N VAL A 162 14.72 1.67 -1.02
CA VAL A 162 15.62 0.54 -1.23
C VAL A 162 15.37 -0.02 -2.63
N PHE A 163 16.43 -0.17 -3.43
CA PHE A 163 16.34 -0.66 -4.80
C PHE A 163 17.11 -1.96 -5.00
N THR A 164 16.39 -2.98 -5.46
CA THR A 164 16.92 -4.35 -5.65
C THR A 164 17.50 -4.61 -7.04
N ARG A 165 17.21 -3.74 -8.02
CA ARG A 165 17.62 -3.91 -9.43
C ARG A 165 18.03 -2.59 -10.11
N GLU A 166 18.34 -1.56 -9.32
CA GLU A 166 18.77 -0.27 -9.88
C GLU A 166 20.20 -0.39 -10.41
N THR A 167 20.36 -0.29 -11.72
CA THR A 167 21.64 -0.46 -12.42
C THR A 167 22.28 0.89 -12.75
N VAL A 168 22.29 1.81 -11.79
CA VAL A 168 23.05 3.06 -11.92
C VAL A 168 24.48 2.84 -11.43
N MET A 169 25.47 3.29 -12.20
CA MET A 169 26.88 3.26 -11.79
C MET A 169 27.06 3.95 -10.43
N GLY A 170 27.49 3.20 -9.42
CA GLY A 170 27.68 3.68 -8.05
C GLY A 170 26.58 3.30 -7.06
N PHE A 171 25.46 2.75 -7.52
CA PHE A 171 24.45 2.13 -6.65
C PHE A 171 24.79 0.65 -6.47
N LYS A 172 24.98 0.21 -5.22
CA LYS A 172 24.96 -1.22 -4.92
C LYS A 172 23.50 -1.66 -4.88
N GLU A 173 23.19 -2.84 -5.41
CA GLU A 173 21.90 -3.47 -5.14
C GLU A 173 21.76 -3.60 -3.62
N HIS A 174 20.78 -2.93 -3.04
CA HIS A 174 20.52 -2.99 -1.61
C HIS A 174 19.29 -3.87 -1.41
N TYR A 175 19.51 -5.02 -0.77
CA TYR A 175 18.43 -5.77 -0.16
C TYR A 175 18.26 -5.26 1.27
N ILE A 176 17.04 -5.33 1.80
CA ILE A 176 16.84 -5.14 3.23
C ILE A 176 17.40 -6.40 3.91
N ASP A 177 18.52 -6.26 4.59
CA ASP A 177 19.12 -7.29 5.43
C ASP A 177 19.22 -6.81 6.89
N GLU A 178 19.69 -7.66 7.80
CA GLU A 178 19.83 -7.29 9.21
C GLU A 178 20.78 -6.11 9.42
N LEU A 179 21.83 -5.96 8.61
CA LEU A 179 22.78 -4.86 8.74
C LEU A 179 22.09 -3.54 8.39
N TYR A 180 21.39 -3.50 7.26
CA TYR A 180 20.59 -2.35 6.85
C TYR A 180 19.56 -1.97 7.90
N LEU A 181 18.85 -2.94 8.47
CA LEU A 181 17.87 -2.69 9.54
C LEU A 181 18.54 -2.11 10.79
N LYS A 182 19.70 -2.62 11.22
CA LYS A 182 20.46 -2.06 12.36
C LYS A 182 20.98 -0.64 12.11
N GLU A 183 21.39 -0.35 10.87
CA GLU A 183 21.90 0.97 10.50
C GLU A 183 20.77 2.01 10.39
N THR A 184 19.59 1.59 9.95
CA THR A 184 18.44 2.46 9.71
C THR A 184 17.59 2.64 10.97
N ILE A 185 17.37 1.57 11.75
CA ILE A 185 16.44 1.54 12.88
C ILE A 185 17.22 1.51 14.20
N LYS A 186 17.00 2.53 15.03
CA LYS A 186 17.72 2.70 16.31
C LYS A 186 17.08 1.97 17.48
N ASN A 187 15.77 1.74 17.41
CA ASN A 187 14.99 1.11 18.48
C ASN A 187 14.12 0.00 17.89
N PHE A 188 14.20 -1.21 18.44
CA PHE A 188 13.34 -2.34 18.02
C PHE A 188 12.17 -2.58 18.99
N ASP A 189 12.08 -1.83 20.09
CA ASP A 189 10.91 -1.80 20.96
C ASP A 189 9.93 -0.71 20.50
N GLN A 190 9.39 -0.89 19.29
CA GLN A 190 8.39 -0.03 18.65
C GLN A 190 7.52 -0.86 17.68
N HIS A 191 6.47 -0.27 17.11
CA HIS A 191 5.64 -0.94 16.12
C HIS A 191 6.34 -1.09 14.77
N PHE A 192 6.11 -2.22 14.10
CA PHE A 192 6.53 -2.48 12.74
C PHE A 192 5.33 -2.94 11.92
N TYR A 193 5.05 -2.21 10.83
CA TYR A 193 3.98 -2.51 9.90
C TYR A 193 4.60 -3.05 8.62
N VAL A 194 4.41 -4.33 8.30
CA VAL A 194 5.11 -5.01 7.20
C VAL A 194 4.10 -5.50 6.18
N CYS A 195 4.23 -5.09 4.92
CA CYS A 195 3.34 -5.56 3.86
C CYS A 195 4.08 -5.70 2.52
N GLY A 196 3.79 -6.76 1.79
CA GLY A 196 4.43 -7.08 0.51
C GLY A 196 4.30 -8.55 0.15
N PRO A 197 5.05 -9.05 -0.84
CA PRO A 197 5.03 -10.47 -1.20
C PRO A 197 5.37 -11.38 -0.02
N GLU A 198 4.78 -12.58 0.04
CA GLU A 198 4.93 -13.50 1.19
C GLU A 198 6.39 -13.76 1.61
N LYS A 199 7.28 -14.00 0.64
CA LYS A 199 8.71 -14.19 0.92
C LYS A 199 9.37 -12.94 1.51
N PHE A 200 8.97 -11.75 1.04
CA PHE A 200 9.48 -10.49 1.57
C PHE A 200 9.08 -10.33 3.03
N MET A 201 7.78 -10.47 3.33
CA MET A 201 7.29 -10.32 4.70
C MET A 201 7.89 -11.34 5.65
N THR A 202 7.97 -12.61 5.24
CA THR A 202 8.56 -13.67 6.06
C THR A 202 10.00 -13.35 6.44
N ASN A 203 10.81 -12.91 5.47
CA ASN A 203 12.21 -12.55 5.72
C ASN A 203 12.32 -11.32 6.63
N ILE A 204 11.55 -10.25 6.37
CA ILE A 204 11.56 -9.03 7.19
C ILE A 204 11.17 -9.35 8.63
N CYS A 205 10.07 -10.09 8.86
CA CYS A 205 9.63 -10.44 10.20
C CYS A 205 10.68 -11.26 10.95
N GLN A 206 11.29 -12.27 10.31
CA GLN A 206 12.37 -13.05 10.92
C GLN A 206 13.57 -12.19 11.33
N MET A 207 13.97 -11.24 10.48
CA MET A 207 15.05 -10.31 10.81
C MET A 207 14.64 -9.36 11.94
N LEU A 208 13.43 -8.82 11.94
CA LEU A 208 12.96 -7.96 13.03
C LEU A 208 12.94 -8.71 14.37
N GLU A 209 12.48 -9.96 14.39
CA GLU A 209 12.48 -10.82 15.57
C GLU A 209 13.91 -11.12 16.05
N SER A 210 14.84 -11.44 15.15
CA SER A 210 16.26 -11.67 15.50
C SER A 210 16.92 -10.41 16.09
N LEU A 211 16.42 -9.24 15.71
CA LEU A 211 16.86 -7.93 16.21
C LEU A 211 16.11 -7.46 17.47
N GLY A 212 15.20 -8.28 18.00
CA GLY A 212 14.53 -8.05 19.27
C GLY A 212 13.16 -7.37 19.18
N ALA A 213 12.57 -7.23 17.99
CA ALA A 213 11.18 -6.80 17.85
C ALA A 213 10.23 -7.87 18.41
N LYS A 214 9.19 -7.43 19.12
CA LYS A 214 8.18 -8.31 19.72
C LYS A 214 7.07 -8.63 18.71
N THR A 215 6.56 -9.86 18.72
CA THR A 215 5.49 -10.30 17.80
C THR A 215 4.24 -9.42 17.87
N GLU A 216 3.85 -8.92 19.04
CA GLU A 216 2.69 -8.02 19.21
C GLU A 216 2.86 -6.67 18.50
N ALA A 217 4.12 -6.27 18.29
CA ALA A 217 4.49 -5.05 17.61
C ALA A 217 4.58 -5.24 16.08
N LEU A 218 4.57 -6.49 15.58
CA LEU A 218 4.52 -6.81 14.15
C LEU A 218 3.07 -6.85 13.66
N VAL A 219 2.74 -6.03 12.67
CA VAL A 219 1.45 -6.02 11.98
C VAL A 219 1.71 -6.31 10.50
N PHE A 220 1.10 -7.35 9.93
CA PHE A 220 1.29 -7.70 8.52
C PHE A 220 0.02 -8.21 7.84
N GLU A 221 -0.03 -8.06 6.52
CA GLU A 221 -1.18 -8.43 5.66
C GLU A 221 -0.68 -9.25 4.46
N LYS A 222 -1.36 -10.37 4.18
CA LYS A 222 -1.05 -11.31 3.09
C LYS A 222 -1.87 -11.06 1.84
#